data_AF-A0A538K000-F1
#
_entry.id   AF-A0A538K000-F1
#
_cell.length_a   1.000
_cell.length_b   1.000
_cell.length_c   1.000
_cell.angle_alpha   90.00
_cell.angle_beta   90.00
_cell.angle_gamma   90.00
#
_symmetry.space_group_name_H-M   'P 1'
#
loop_
_entity.id
_entity.type
_entity.pdbx_description
1 polymer ?
#
loop_
_entity_poly.entity_id
_entity_poly.type
_entity_poly.pdbx_seq_one_letter_code
_entity_poly.pdbx_strand_id
1 'polypeptide(L)'
;MGAVSTTPRPAVARDHCLAPGRTVGAPVYGGRYTRLFERLPSLSGDERLLHALGAAGGVCDAKADCPDGRVAAGWPFLGQFLAHDITADRSPLVSHADPVGVRNYRTPAANLECVYGGGPVGSPYLYDRENPALLLTGVHAGDVPRNGQGVALIGDPRNDVHLFVNQLQVALLHAHNLLVERLREDGEPEASVFDEARRALTWHYQWVLLNDFLPTLVGEKLSAHLRQEGPALYEPGDAPQIPLEFADAAYRYG
;
A
#
# COMPACT_ATOMS: atom_id res chain seq x y z
N MET A 1 43.77 9.33 -31.25
CA MET A 1 43.13 9.32 -29.92
C MET A 1 41.63 9.36 -30.15
N GLY A 2 40.96 8.21 -30.05
CA GLY A 2 39.52 8.10 -30.29
C GLY A 2 38.76 8.47 -29.03
N ALA A 3 37.91 9.50 -29.13
CA ALA A 3 37.03 9.91 -28.04
C ALA A 3 35.92 8.88 -27.88
N VAL A 4 35.88 8.21 -26.73
CA VAL A 4 34.78 7.34 -26.32
C VAL A 4 33.60 8.24 -25.96
N SER A 5 32.60 8.28 -26.83
CA SER A 5 31.30 8.87 -26.53
C SER A 5 30.59 7.97 -25.53
N THR A 6 30.56 8.38 -24.26
CA THR A 6 29.71 7.77 -23.24
C THR A 6 28.30 8.34 -23.38
N THR A 7 27.48 7.73 -24.22
CA THR A 7 26.03 7.93 -24.17
C THR A 7 25.54 7.50 -22.78
N PRO A 8 24.89 8.38 -22.00
CA PRO A 8 24.35 7.99 -20.72
C PRO A 8 23.28 6.91 -20.97
N ARG A 9 23.44 5.73 -20.36
CA ARG A 9 22.35 4.75 -20.29
C ARG A 9 21.18 5.44 -19.59
N PRO A 10 19.94 5.36 -20.13
CA PRO A 10 18.79 5.84 -19.40
C PRO A 10 18.76 5.15 -18.04
N ALA A 11 18.71 5.94 -16.97
CA ALA A 11 18.54 5.41 -15.63
C ALA A 11 17.23 4.61 -15.64
N VAL A 12 17.32 3.31 -15.42
CA VAL A 12 16.13 2.48 -15.20
C VAL A 12 15.55 2.97 -13.88
N ALA A 13 14.46 3.74 -13.96
CA ALA A 13 13.73 4.19 -12.79
C ALA A 13 13.17 2.96 -12.07
N ARG A 14 13.91 2.47 -11.08
CA ARG A 14 13.48 1.37 -10.21
C ARG A 14 12.46 1.82 -9.17
N ASP A 15 12.44 3.12 -8.87
CA ASP A 15 11.69 3.70 -7.75
C ASP A 15 10.58 4.67 -8.20
N HIS A 16 10.29 4.76 -9.50
CA HIS A 16 9.11 5.45 -9.98
C HIS A 16 7.98 4.45 -10.14
N CYS A 17 6.81 4.79 -9.61
CA CYS A 17 5.53 4.11 -9.81
C CYS A 17 5.19 4.02 -11.32
N LEU A 18 5.87 3.14 -12.06
CA LEU A 18 5.60 2.81 -13.46
C LEU A 18 4.40 1.86 -13.57
N ALA A 19 3.36 2.10 -12.78
CA ALA A 19 2.05 1.58 -13.12
C ALA A 19 1.56 2.41 -14.31
N PRO A 20 1.16 1.79 -15.44
CA PRO A 20 0.37 2.49 -16.44
C PRO A 20 -0.76 3.25 -15.72
N GLY A 21 -0.88 4.56 -15.99
CA GLY A 21 -2.08 5.28 -15.60
C GLY A 21 -3.29 4.47 -16.07
N ARG A 22 -4.26 4.25 -15.17
CA ARG A 22 -5.47 3.49 -15.45
C ARG A 22 -6.01 3.85 -16.83
N THR A 23 -6.39 2.83 -17.60
CA THR A 23 -7.11 2.99 -18.86
C THR A 23 -8.34 3.86 -18.65
N VAL A 24 -8.54 4.81 -19.57
CA VAL A 24 -9.69 5.72 -19.63
C VAL A 24 -10.99 4.91 -19.52
N GLY A 25 -11.70 5.03 -18.39
CA GLY A 25 -13.02 4.40 -18.21
C GLY A 25 -13.28 3.75 -16.84
N ALA A 26 -12.25 3.45 -16.04
CA ALA A 26 -12.49 3.02 -14.65
C ALA A 26 -12.79 4.24 -13.76
N PRO A 27 -13.83 4.22 -12.89
CA PRO A 27 -14.11 5.34 -12.01
C PRO A 27 -12.87 5.69 -11.17
N VAL A 28 -12.56 6.98 -11.08
CA VAL A 28 -11.56 7.49 -10.15
C VAL A 28 -12.18 7.43 -8.76
N TYR A 29 -11.92 6.37 -8.02
CA TYR A 29 -12.27 6.28 -6.58
C TYR A 29 -11.26 7.05 -5.69
N GLY A 30 -10.28 7.73 -6.30
CA GLY A 30 -9.28 8.53 -5.61
C GLY A 30 -9.81 9.88 -5.15
N GLY A 31 -9.67 10.17 -3.85
CA GLY A 31 -10.03 11.44 -3.22
C GLY A 31 -8.87 12.44 -3.16
N ARG A 32 -9.17 13.70 -2.81
CA ARG A 32 -8.13 14.63 -2.37
C ARG A 32 -7.66 14.24 -0.97
N TYR A 33 -6.40 14.53 -0.66
CA TYR A 33 -6.00 14.58 0.74
C TYR A 33 -6.69 15.76 1.43
N THR A 34 -6.99 15.59 2.71
CA THR A 34 -7.59 16.64 3.55
C THR A 34 -6.62 17.06 4.64
N ARG A 35 -7.03 18.05 5.45
CA ARG A 35 -6.35 18.42 6.69
C ARG A 35 -7.30 18.20 7.85
N LEU A 36 -6.84 17.47 8.86
CA LEU A 36 -7.58 17.29 10.10
C LEU A 36 -7.57 18.58 10.93
N PHE A 37 -6.49 19.36 10.84
CA PHE A 37 -6.28 20.55 11.65
C PHE A 37 -5.94 21.77 10.80
N GLU A 38 -6.88 22.23 9.97
CA GLU A 38 -6.68 23.35 9.03
C GLU A 38 -6.13 24.65 9.66
N ARG A 39 -6.48 24.90 10.93
CA ARG A 39 -6.08 26.12 11.65
C ARG A 39 -4.81 25.97 12.47
N LEU A 40 -4.26 24.75 12.59
CA LEU A 40 -2.99 24.57 13.30
C LEU A 40 -1.84 25.00 12.40
N PRO A 41 -0.95 25.89 12.88
CA PRO A 41 0.24 26.26 12.13
C PRO A 41 1.14 25.02 11.94
N SER A 42 1.82 24.95 10.81
CA SER A 42 2.83 23.92 10.57
C SER A 42 3.94 24.00 11.59
N LEU A 43 4.50 22.84 11.95
CA LEU A 43 5.72 22.79 12.75
C LEU A 43 6.84 23.55 12.02
N SER A 44 7.40 24.57 12.65
CA SER A 44 8.65 25.20 12.22
C SER A 44 9.81 24.59 12.99
N GLY A 45 10.77 24.03 12.26
CA GLY A 45 11.99 23.45 12.83
C GLY A 45 13.22 24.25 12.42
N ASP A 46 14.29 24.19 13.23
CA ASP A 46 15.61 24.65 12.80
C ASP A 46 16.14 23.66 11.74
N GLU A 47 16.21 24.09 10.48
CA GLU A 47 16.71 23.28 9.37
C GLU A 47 18.11 22.72 9.67
N ARG A 48 18.95 23.47 10.39
CA ARG A 48 20.30 23.00 10.76
C ARG A 48 20.23 21.81 11.71
N LEU A 49 19.28 21.82 12.64
CA LEU A 49 19.02 20.69 13.53
C LEU A 49 18.53 19.49 12.73
N LEU A 50 17.58 19.68 11.81
CA LEU A 50 17.07 18.59 10.96
C LEU A 50 18.19 17.96 10.11
N HIS A 51 19.07 18.78 9.53
CA HIS A 51 20.25 18.29 8.81
C HIS A 51 21.23 17.55 9.75
N ALA A 52 21.43 18.02 10.97
CA ALA A 52 22.31 17.37 11.94
C ALA A 52 21.77 16.01 12.40
N LEU A 53 20.45 15.85 12.50
CA LEU A 53 19.82 14.56 12.86
C LEU A 53 20.07 13.48 11.81
N GLY A 54 19.99 13.84 10.53
CA GLY A 54 20.19 12.94 9.38
C GLY A 54 21.62 12.87 8.82
N ALA A 55 22.56 13.62 9.40
CA ALA A 55 23.96 13.54 9.00
C ALA A 55 24.59 12.21 9.43
N ALA A 56 25.61 11.76 8.70
CA ALA A 56 26.38 10.59 9.10
C ALA A 56 26.94 10.73 10.53
N GLY A 57 26.72 9.71 11.35
CA GLY A 57 27.00 9.68 12.79
C GLY A 57 25.91 10.32 13.67
N GLY A 58 24.85 10.86 13.06
CA GLY A 58 23.70 11.51 13.71
C GLY A 58 22.74 10.51 14.37
N VAL A 59 21.64 11.03 14.91
CA VAL A 59 20.66 10.23 15.66
C VAL A 59 19.96 9.21 14.76
N CYS A 60 19.70 9.57 13.51
CA CYS A 60 19.04 8.69 12.54
C CYS A 60 19.93 7.55 12.01
N ASP A 61 21.24 7.59 12.25
CA ASP A 61 22.16 6.50 11.89
C ASP A 61 22.02 5.26 12.79
N ALA A 62 21.15 5.32 13.80
CA ALA A 62 20.76 4.20 14.66
C ALA A 62 21.97 3.35 15.09
N LYS A 63 22.86 3.93 15.91
CA LYS A 63 23.91 3.17 16.58
C LYS A 63 23.22 2.22 17.58
N ALA A 64 23.10 0.93 17.21
CA ALA A 64 22.42 -0.15 17.97
C ALA A 64 22.69 -0.07 19.49
N ASP A 65 21.76 -0.29 20.43
CA ASP A 65 20.59 -1.17 20.52
C ASP A 65 19.27 -0.38 20.75
N CYS A 66 18.16 -0.87 20.20
CA CYS A 66 16.81 -0.36 20.51
C CYS A 66 16.06 -1.38 21.39
N PRO A 67 16.23 -1.34 22.73
CA PRO A 67 15.63 -2.32 23.65
C PRO A 67 14.10 -2.25 23.71
N ASP A 68 13.49 -1.23 23.09
CA ASP A 68 12.05 -0.99 23.08
C ASP A 68 11.32 -1.77 21.98
N GLY A 69 12.04 -2.43 21.07
CA GLY A 69 11.49 -3.29 20.03
C GLY A 69 10.89 -4.58 20.59
N ARG A 70 9.64 -4.52 21.04
CA ARG A 70 8.92 -5.67 21.64
C ARG A 70 8.04 -6.44 20.65
N VAL A 71 7.94 -5.95 19.43
CA VAL A 71 6.99 -6.40 18.41
C VAL A 71 7.72 -7.21 17.34
N ALA A 72 7.05 -8.22 16.78
CA ALA A 72 7.61 -9.02 15.69
C ALA A 72 7.99 -8.14 14.49
N ALA A 73 9.19 -8.37 13.93
CA ALA A 73 9.74 -7.58 12.83
C ALA A 73 8.90 -7.60 11.54
N GLY A 74 7.91 -8.50 11.44
CA GLY A 74 6.97 -8.57 10.31
C GLY A 74 5.97 -7.40 10.24
N TRP A 75 5.61 -6.81 11.39
CA TRP A 75 4.53 -5.83 11.46
C TRP A 75 4.77 -4.54 10.68
N PRO A 76 5.98 -3.94 10.69
CA PRO A 76 6.28 -2.79 9.85
C PRO A 76 6.05 -3.06 8.36
N PHE A 77 6.36 -4.27 7.87
CA PHE A 77 6.12 -4.62 6.46
C PHE A 77 4.63 -4.72 6.12
N LEU A 78 3.80 -5.19 7.05
CA LEU A 78 2.34 -5.13 6.88
C LEU A 78 1.84 -3.68 6.91
N GLY A 79 2.40 -2.83 7.79
CA GLY A 79 2.10 -1.40 7.82
C GLY A 79 2.41 -0.69 6.51
N GLN A 80 3.56 -1.00 5.90
CA GLN A 80 3.92 -0.53 4.56
C GLN A 80 2.92 -1.02 3.50
N PHE A 81 2.56 -2.30 3.52
CA PHE A 81 1.58 -2.85 2.60
C PHE A 81 0.22 -2.14 2.72
N LEU A 82 -0.25 -1.92 3.95
CA LEU A 82 -1.46 -1.16 4.23
C LEU A 82 -1.35 0.28 3.72
N ALA A 83 -0.22 0.96 3.92
CA ALA A 83 0.00 2.29 3.37
C ALA A 83 -0.20 2.31 1.84
N HIS A 84 0.31 1.30 1.12
CA HIS A 84 0.15 1.18 -0.32
C HIS A 84 -1.29 0.87 -0.77
N ASP A 85 -2.05 0.19 0.10
CA ASP A 85 -3.46 -0.10 -0.15
C ASP A 85 -4.33 1.16 -0.03
N ILE A 86 -4.13 1.97 1.02
CA ILE A 86 -5.00 3.11 1.34
C ILE A 86 -4.50 4.45 0.76
N THR A 87 -3.22 4.57 0.42
CA THR A 87 -2.64 5.80 -0.14
C THR A 87 -1.84 5.57 -1.43
N ALA A 88 -1.95 6.52 -2.36
CA ALA A 88 -1.02 6.69 -3.47
C ALA A 88 -0.96 8.15 -3.88
N ASP A 89 0.02 8.88 -3.36
CA ASP A 89 0.39 10.16 -3.97
C ASP A 89 1.23 9.90 -5.23
N ARG A 90 0.80 10.48 -6.35
CA ARG A 90 1.51 10.45 -7.64
C ARG A 90 1.80 11.85 -8.16
N SER A 91 1.67 12.85 -7.30
CA SER A 91 1.95 14.24 -7.62
C SER A 91 3.45 14.41 -7.91
N PRO A 92 3.83 15.31 -8.84
CA PRO A 92 5.23 15.61 -9.07
C PRO A 92 5.93 16.09 -7.80
N LEU A 93 7.15 15.61 -7.56
CA LEU A 93 7.99 16.13 -6.49
C LEU A 93 8.41 17.56 -6.84
N VAL A 94 7.84 18.53 -6.13
CA VAL A 94 8.18 19.95 -6.25
C VAL A 94 8.42 20.54 -4.87
N SER A 95 9.39 21.46 -4.77
CA SER A 95 9.60 22.21 -3.55
C SER A 95 8.38 23.07 -3.24
N HIS A 96 7.92 23.08 -1.99
CA HIS A 96 6.77 23.90 -1.57
C HIS A 96 5.48 23.60 -2.37
N ALA A 97 5.24 22.31 -2.65
CA ALA A 97 4.01 21.88 -3.29
C ALA A 97 2.78 22.41 -2.56
N ASP A 98 1.81 22.93 -3.30
CA ASP A 98 0.51 23.29 -2.74
C ASP A 98 -0.23 22.01 -2.32
N PRO A 99 -0.49 21.80 -1.01
CA PRO A 99 -1.18 20.61 -0.52
C PRO A 99 -2.58 20.43 -1.10
N VAL A 100 -3.23 21.51 -1.55
CA VAL A 100 -4.56 21.47 -2.18
C VAL A 100 -4.54 20.69 -3.51
N GLY A 101 -3.38 20.67 -4.18
CA GLY A 101 -3.17 19.97 -5.45
C GLY A 101 -2.92 18.47 -5.30
N VAL A 102 -2.55 18.01 -4.10
CA VAL A 102 -2.14 16.63 -3.85
C VAL A 102 -3.36 15.71 -3.83
N ARG A 103 -3.27 14.59 -4.55
CA ARG A 103 -4.36 13.64 -4.71
C ARG A 103 -3.96 12.25 -4.25
N ASN A 104 -4.88 11.57 -3.59
CA ASN A 104 -4.77 10.15 -3.33
C ASN A 104 -5.37 9.39 -4.52
N TYR A 105 -4.54 8.64 -5.23
CA TYR A 105 -4.96 7.82 -6.37
C TYR A 105 -5.43 6.41 -5.95
N ARG A 106 -5.61 6.17 -4.65
CA ARG A 106 -6.25 4.98 -4.09
C ARG A 106 -7.62 5.30 -3.51
N THR A 107 -8.48 4.28 -3.47
CA THR A 107 -9.64 4.32 -2.58
C THR A 107 -9.13 4.42 -1.15
N PRO A 108 -9.61 5.36 -0.32
CA PRO A 108 -9.18 5.50 1.07
C PRO A 108 -9.86 4.45 1.96
N ALA A 109 -9.64 3.17 1.63
CA ALA A 109 -10.20 2.00 2.30
C ALA A 109 -9.23 0.83 2.19
N ALA A 110 -9.13 0.03 3.26
CA ALA A 110 -8.36 -1.21 3.27
C ALA A 110 -9.14 -2.31 2.51
N ASN A 111 -9.09 -2.28 1.18
CA ASN A 111 -9.91 -3.12 0.30
C ASN A 111 -9.09 -3.96 -0.69
N LEU A 112 -7.77 -4.05 -0.48
CA LEU A 112 -6.83 -4.82 -1.30
C LEU A 112 -6.83 -4.38 -2.77
N GLU A 113 -7.10 -3.10 -3.04
CA GLU A 113 -7.00 -2.54 -4.40
C GLU A 113 -5.57 -2.67 -4.95
N CYS A 114 -4.56 -2.70 -4.08
CA CYS A 114 -3.17 -3.00 -4.45
C CYS A 114 -2.95 -4.45 -4.96
N VAL A 115 -3.88 -5.37 -4.68
CA VAL A 115 -3.87 -6.76 -5.19
C VAL A 115 -4.76 -6.89 -6.42
N TYR A 116 -6.01 -6.42 -6.33
CA TYR A 116 -7.03 -6.63 -7.36
C TYR A 116 -6.99 -5.62 -8.51
N GLY A 117 -6.29 -4.49 -8.36
CA GLY A 117 -6.24 -3.46 -9.39
C GLY A 117 -7.63 -3.00 -9.83
N GLY A 118 -7.89 -3.03 -11.14
CA GLY A 118 -9.20 -2.72 -11.74
C GLY A 118 -10.15 -3.91 -11.88
N GLY A 119 -9.89 -5.04 -11.22
CA GLY A 119 -10.67 -6.26 -11.40
C GLY A 119 -10.34 -7.01 -12.72
N PRO A 120 -10.98 -8.16 -12.98
CA PRO A 120 -10.73 -8.96 -14.19
C PRO A 120 -10.94 -8.19 -15.51
N VAL A 121 -11.83 -7.20 -15.52
CA VAL A 121 -12.11 -6.36 -16.69
C VAL A 121 -11.14 -5.17 -16.80
N GLY A 122 -10.86 -4.47 -15.70
CA GLY A 122 -10.03 -3.27 -15.71
C GLY A 122 -8.53 -3.54 -15.62
N SER A 123 -8.11 -4.72 -15.19
CA SER A 123 -6.70 -5.14 -15.10
C SER A 123 -6.54 -6.62 -15.41
N PRO A 124 -6.96 -7.10 -16.60
CA PRO A 124 -7.00 -8.53 -16.94
C PRO A 124 -5.64 -9.23 -16.84
N TYR A 125 -4.53 -8.49 -16.97
CA TYR A 125 -3.17 -9.01 -16.85
C TYR A 125 -2.79 -9.47 -15.43
N LEU A 126 -3.61 -9.16 -14.42
CA LEU A 126 -3.44 -9.64 -13.04
C LEU A 126 -4.15 -10.98 -12.78
N TYR A 127 -4.90 -11.50 -13.76
CA TYR A 127 -5.79 -12.65 -13.61
C TYR A 127 -5.38 -13.78 -14.54
N ASP A 128 -5.78 -15.00 -14.19
CA ASP A 128 -5.66 -16.12 -15.09
C ASP A 128 -6.56 -15.92 -16.32
N ARG A 129 -6.00 -16.15 -17.50
CA ARG A 129 -6.68 -15.88 -18.77
C ARG A 129 -7.84 -16.83 -19.03
N GLU A 130 -7.69 -18.10 -18.65
CA GLU A 130 -8.68 -19.14 -18.88
C GLU A 130 -9.70 -19.20 -17.74
N ASN A 131 -9.32 -18.71 -16.55
CA ASN A 131 -10.19 -18.60 -15.38
C ASN A 131 -10.07 -17.23 -14.70
N PRO A 132 -10.80 -16.20 -15.17
CA PRO A 132 -10.70 -14.83 -14.64
C PRO A 132 -11.14 -14.67 -13.18
N ALA A 133 -11.73 -15.69 -12.55
CA ALA A 133 -11.96 -15.70 -11.11
C ALA A 133 -10.68 -15.90 -10.30
N LEU A 134 -9.60 -16.41 -10.91
CA LEU A 134 -8.32 -16.64 -10.24
C LEU A 134 -7.35 -15.49 -10.55
N LEU A 135 -6.58 -15.10 -9.53
CA LEU A 135 -5.43 -14.22 -9.70
C LEU A 135 -4.26 -14.99 -10.34
N LEU A 136 -3.53 -14.30 -11.21
CA LEU A 136 -2.34 -14.86 -11.84
C LEU A 136 -1.27 -15.09 -10.77
N THR A 137 -0.71 -16.31 -10.74
CA THR A 137 0.37 -16.69 -9.83
C THR A 137 1.68 -16.87 -10.59
N GLY A 138 2.81 -16.78 -9.88
CA GLY A 138 4.12 -16.99 -10.47
C GLY A 138 4.34 -18.43 -10.91
N VAL A 139 5.16 -18.63 -11.95
CA VAL A 139 5.58 -19.97 -12.41
C VAL A 139 6.31 -20.73 -11.29
N HIS A 140 6.98 -20.00 -10.42
CA HIS A 140 7.56 -20.52 -9.18
C HIS A 140 6.67 -20.09 -8.01
N ALA A 141 6.19 -21.04 -7.22
CA ALA A 141 5.24 -20.82 -6.12
C ALA A 141 5.72 -19.84 -5.02
N GLY A 142 6.96 -19.36 -5.07
CA GLY A 142 7.55 -18.45 -4.10
C GLY A 142 7.78 -17.02 -4.61
N ASP A 143 7.30 -16.65 -5.80
CA ASP A 143 7.40 -15.26 -6.30
C ASP A 143 6.11 -14.85 -7.01
N VAL A 144 5.92 -13.54 -7.14
CA VAL A 144 4.82 -12.95 -7.90
C VAL A 144 5.00 -13.25 -9.40
N PRO A 145 3.92 -13.24 -10.20
CA PRO A 145 4.06 -13.33 -11.64
C PRO A 145 4.94 -12.18 -12.17
N ARG A 146 5.86 -12.50 -13.09
CA ARG A 146 6.75 -11.55 -13.75
C ARG A 146 6.65 -11.68 -15.26
N ASN A 147 6.81 -10.57 -15.97
CA ASN A 147 6.93 -10.60 -17.42
C ASN A 147 8.30 -11.14 -17.87
N GLY A 148 8.51 -11.28 -19.18
CA GLY A 148 9.78 -11.77 -19.74
C GLY A 148 11.03 -10.92 -19.45
N GLN A 149 10.87 -9.75 -18.83
CA GLN A 149 11.96 -8.86 -18.39
C GLN A 149 12.15 -8.85 -16.88
N GLY A 150 11.41 -9.69 -16.14
CA GLY A 150 11.47 -9.76 -14.68
C GLY A 150 10.66 -8.69 -13.94
N VAL A 151 9.82 -7.91 -14.63
CA VAL A 151 8.95 -6.91 -13.98
C VAL A 151 7.76 -7.61 -13.36
N ALA A 152 7.50 -7.37 -12.07
CA ALA A 152 6.34 -7.89 -11.36
C ALA A 152 5.02 -7.42 -11.99
N LEU A 153 4.09 -8.35 -12.15
CA LEU A 153 2.73 -8.14 -12.63
C LEU A 153 1.79 -8.10 -11.42
N ILE A 154 1.80 -6.98 -10.71
CA ILE A 154 1.05 -6.77 -9.46
C ILE A 154 0.27 -5.44 -9.50
N GLY A 155 -0.79 -5.33 -8.71
CA GLY A 155 -1.70 -4.17 -8.74
C GLY A 155 -1.11 -2.86 -8.19
N ASP A 156 -0.11 -2.94 -7.31
CA ASP A 156 0.74 -1.81 -6.91
C ASP A 156 2.21 -2.15 -7.09
N PRO A 157 2.94 -1.51 -8.03
CA PRO A 157 4.34 -1.81 -8.26
C PRO A 157 5.23 -1.45 -7.06
N ARG A 158 4.79 -0.60 -6.13
CA ARG A 158 5.54 -0.28 -4.91
C ARG A 158 5.71 -1.48 -3.98
N ASN A 159 4.93 -2.56 -4.18
CA ASN A 159 5.06 -3.79 -3.42
C ASN A 159 6.21 -4.70 -3.92
N ASP A 160 6.80 -4.46 -5.11
CA ASP A 160 7.96 -5.22 -5.59
C ASP A 160 9.29 -4.59 -5.14
N VAL A 161 9.47 -4.45 -3.82
CA VAL A 161 10.60 -3.72 -3.22
C VAL A 161 11.56 -4.62 -2.44
N HIS A 162 11.02 -5.55 -1.64
CA HIS A 162 11.83 -6.47 -0.85
C HIS A 162 11.05 -7.77 -0.59
N LEU A 163 11.79 -8.80 -0.17
CA LEU A 163 11.27 -10.16 0.00
C LEU A 163 10.00 -10.22 0.84
N PHE A 164 9.95 -9.55 2.01
CA PHE A 164 8.81 -9.65 2.92
C PHE A 164 7.47 -9.19 2.31
N VAL A 165 7.43 -8.03 1.65
CA VAL A 165 6.21 -7.52 1.00
C VAL A 165 5.87 -8.36 -0.22
N ASN A 166 6.87 -8.82 -0.98
CA ASN A 166 6.66 -9.73 -2.10
C ASN A 166 6.04 -11.07 -1.62
N GLN A 167 6.52 -11.67 -0.53
CA GLN A 167 5.93 -12.90 0.02
C GLN A 167 4.52 -12.69 0.58
N LEU A 168 4.24 -11.53 1.17
CA LEU A 168 2.88 -11.16 1.57
C LEU A 168 1.95 -11.07 0.35
N GLN A 169 2.42 -10.46 -0.74
CA GLN A 169 1.68 -10.42 -2.00
C GLN A 169 1.40 -11.84 -2.50
N VAL A 170 2.40 -12.72 -2.59
CA VAL A 170 2.26 -14.13 -3.00
C VAL A 170 1.21 -14.83 -2.13
N ALA A 171 1.30 -14.70 -0.80
CA ALA A 171 0.34 -15.30 0.12
C ALA A 171 -1.10 -14.83 -0.14
N LEU A 172 -1.31 -13.54 -0.43
CA LEU A 172 -2.64 -13.00 -0.76
C LEU A 172 -3.17 -13.52 -2.10
N LEU A 173 -2.32 -13.66 -3.12
CA LEU A 173 -2.71 -14.25 -4.42
C LEU A 173 -3.19 -15.70 -4.22
N HIS A 174 -2.42 -16.50 -3.49
CA HIS A 174 -2.78 -17.90 -3.21
C HIS A 174 -3.99 -18.01 -2.30
N ALA A 175 -4.14 -17.15 -1.29
CA ALA A 175 -5.30 -17.13 -0.41
C ALA A 175 -6.59 -16.83 -1.18
N HIS A 176 -6.57 -15.87 -2.11
CA HIS A 176 -7.72 -15.61 -2.97
C HIS A 176 -8.08 -16.84 -3.81
N ASN A 177 -7.10 -17.43 -4.51
CA ASN A 177 -7.35 -18.59 -5.38
C ASN A 177 -7.88 -19.78 -4.57
N LEU A 178 -7.38 -20.00 -3.35
CA LEU A 178 -7.90 -21.01 -2.45
C LEU A 178 -9.36 -20.74 -2.05
N LEU A 179 -9.71 -19.48 -1.76
CA LEU A 179 -11.08 -19.09 -1.45
C LEU A 179 -12.03 -19.31 -2.63
N VAL A 180 -11.59 -19.04 -3.85
CA VAL A 180 -12.38 -19.31 -5.07
C VAL A 180 -12.69 -20.80 -5.17
N GLU A 181 -11.69 -21.67 -5.05
CA GLU A 181 -11.90 -23.12 -5.10
C GLU A 181 -12.83 -23.60 -3.97
N ARG A 182 -12.62 -23.09 -2.75
CA ARG A 182 -13.47 -23.44 -1.60
C ARG A 182 -14.93 -23.03 -1.81
N LEU A 183 -15.18 -21.85 -2.36
CA LEU A 183 -16.53 -21.37 -2.66
C LEU A 183 -17.20 -22.18 -3.77
N ARG A 184 -16.44 -22.61 -4.79
CA ARG A 184 -16.94 -23.56 -5.81
C ARG A 184 -17.35 -24.89 -5.20
N GLU A 185 -16.54 -25.43 -4.29
CA GLU A 185 -16.89 -26.67 -3.56
C GLU A 185 -18.18 -26.52 -2.74
N ASP A 186 -18.40 -25.33 -2.17
CA ASP A 186 -19.61 -25.01 -1.40
C ASP A 186 -20.83 -24.68 -2.29
N GLY A 187 -20.66 -24.71 -3.62
CA GLY A 187 -21.74 -24.53 -4.59
C GLY A 187 -22.05 -23.07 -4.95
N GLU A 188 -21.13 -22.14 -4.66
CA GLU A 188 -21.28 -20.74 -5.05
C GLU A 188 -21.36 -20.62 -6.59
N PRO A 189 -22.32 -19.86 -7.15
CA PRO A 189 -22.42 -19.65 -8.58
C PRO A 189 -21.14 -19.03 -9.18
N GLU A 190 -20.74 -19.50 -10.36
CA GLU A 190 -19.55 -18.98 -11.06
C GLU A 190 -19.62 -17.47 -11.34
N ALA A 191 -20.83 -16.92 -11.47
CA ALA A 191 -21.05 -15.48 -11.67
C ALA A 191 -20.72 -14.63 -10.44
N SER A 192 -20.73 -15.19 -9.23
CA SER A 192 -20.47 -14.49 -7.96
C SER A 192 -19.18 -14.92 -7.27
N VAL A 193 -18.62 -16.09 -7.61
CA VAL A 193 -17.47 -16.68 -6.91
C VAL A 193 -16.28 -15.73 -6.74
N PHE A 194 -15.96 -14.92 -7.76
CA PHE A 194 -14.87 -13.96 -7.69
C PHE A 194 -15.13 -12.86 -6.64
N ASP A 195 -16.31 -12.24 -6.71
CA ASP A 195 -16.68 -11.14 -5.81
C ASP A 195 -16.81 -11.65 -4.36
N GLU A 196 -17.28 -12.88 -4.19
CA GLU A 196 -17.36 -13.55 -2.90
C GLU A 196 -15.98 -13.88 -2.32
N ALA A 197 -15.07 -14.44 -3.11
CA ALA A 197 -13.70 -14.72 -2.69
C ALA A 197 -12.96 -13.42 -2.35
N ARG A 198 -13.14 -12.37 -3.17
CA ARG A 198 -12.59 -11.04 -2.91
C ARG A 198 -13.12 -10.46 -1.60
N ARG A 199 -14.43 -10.53 -1.37
CA ARG A 199 -15.08 -10.06 -0.15
C ARG A 199 -14.54 -10.79 1.07
N ALA A 200 -14.48 -12.12 1.02
CA ALA A 200 -13.96 -12.95 2.10
C ALA A 200 -12.50 -12.60 2.45
N LEU A 201 -11.62 -12.49 1.45
CA LEU A 201 -10.22 -12.13 1.69
C LEU A 201 -10.09 -10.70 2.24
N THR A 202 -10.88 -9.76 1.72
CA THR A 202 -10.89 -8.37 2.19
C THR A 202 -11.33 -8.29 3.66
N TRP A 203 -12.39 -9.01 4.04
CA TRP A 203 -12.82 -9.06 5.43
C TRP A 203 -11.80 -9.72 6.34
N HIS A 204 -11.14 -10.78 5.89
CA HIS A 204 -10.05 -11.39 6.65
C HIS A 204 -8.88 -10.41 6.87
N TYR A 205 -8.47 -9.71 5.81
CA TYR A 205 -7.45 -8.66 5.89
C TYR A 205 -7.84 -7.56 6.87
N GLN A 206 -9.05 -7.01 6.76
CA GLN A 206 -9.57 -5.99 7.68
C GLN A 206 -9.66 -6.50 9.13
N TRP A 207 -10.03 -7.77 9.32
CA TRP A 207 -10.03 -8.39 10.64
C TRP A 207 -8.62 -8.43 11.23
N VAL A 208 -7.61 -8.85 10.46
CA VAL A 208 -6.20 -8.82 10.91
C VAL A 208 -5.77 -7.40 11.26
N LEU A 209 -6.15 -6.41 10.42
CA LEU A 209 -5.82 -5.01 10.68
C LEU A 209 -6.39 -4.52 12.01
N LEU A 210 -7.66 -4.80 12.27
CA LEU A 210 -8.35 -4.30 13.47
C LEU A 210 -7.96 -5.07 14.73
N ASN A 211 -7.80 -6.39 14.64
CA ASN A 211 -7.67 -7.26 15.81
C ASN A 211 -6.23 -7.60 16.18
N ASP A 212 -5.26 -7.36 15.30
CA ASP A 212 -3.87 -7.74 15.56
C ASP A 212 -2.91 -6.58 15.24
N PHE A 213 -2.96 -6.04 14.03
CA PHE A 213 -2.06 -4.95 13.62
C PHE A 213 -2.27 -3.66 14.42
N LEU A 214 -3.51 -3.15 14.48
CA LEU A 214 -3.81 -1.88 15.16
C LEU A 214 -3.52 -1.94 16.67
N PRO A 215 -3.95 -2.97 17.43
CA PRO A 215 -3.57 -3.14 18.83
C PRO A 215 -2.06 -3.23 19.04
N THR A 216 -1.34 -3.89 18.14
CA THR A 216 0.13 -3.95 18.17
C THR A 216 0.77 -2.59 17.91
N LEU A 217 0.21 -1.79 16.99
CA LEU A 217 0.76 -0.51 16.58
C LEU A 217 0.52 0.61 17.62
N VAL A 218 -0.72 0.75 18.11
CA VAL A 218 -1.12 1.88 18.96
C VAL A 218 -1.44 1.49 20.41
N GLY A 219 -1.35 0.20 20.73
CA GLY A 219 -1.60 -0.37 22.05
C GLY A 219 -3.06 -0.78 22.29
N GLU A 220 -3.24 -1.88 23.01
CA GLU A 220 -4.55 -2.49 23.34
C GLU A 220 -5.56 -1.49 23.93
N LYS A 221 -5.11 -0.64 24.87
CA LYS A 221 -6.00 0.31 25.55
C LYS A 221 -6.62 1.32 24.58
N LEU A 222 -5.83 1.86 23.66
CA LEU A 222 -6.32 2.83 22.68
C LEU A 222 -7.20 2.15 21.63
N SER A 223 -6.80 0.98 21.15
CA SER A 223 -7.59 0.19 20.20
C SER A 223 -8.96 -0.22 20.76
N ALA A 224 -9.01 -0.66 22.03
CA ALA A 224 -10.27 -0.99 22.70
C ALA A 224 -11.16 0.25 22.87
N HIS A 225 -10.58 1.38 23.25
CA HIS A 225 -11.32 2.64 23.37
C HIS A 225 -11.91 3.08 22.03
N LEU A 226 -11.14 3.06 20.94
CA LEU A 226 -11.62 3.42 19.61
C LEU A 226 -12.74 2.51 19.09
N ARG A 227 -12.73 1.23 19.48
CA ARG A 227 -13.81 0.29 19.11
C ARG A 227 -15.11 0.54 19.87
N GLN A 228 -14.99 0.97 21.12
CA GLN A 228 -16.15 1.21 21.99
C GLN A 228 -16.77 2.58 21.72
N GLU A 229 -15.94 3.62 21.65
CA GLU A 229 -16.37 5.02 21.62
C GLU A 229 -16.29 5.65 20.23
N GLY A 230 -15.62 4.98 19.28
CA GLY A 230 -15.36 5.51 17.93
C GLY A 230 -14.20 6.50 17.86
N PRO A 231 -13.85 6.98 16.65
CA PRO A 231 -12.84 8.01 16.48
C PRO A 231 -13.37 9.38 16.92
N ALA A 232 -12.59 10.12 17.72
CA ALA A 232 -13.00 11.44 18.22
C ALA A 232 -12.72 12.60 17.25
N LEU A 233 -11.80 12.42 16.30
CA LEU A 233 -11.29 13.50 15.44
C LEU A 233 -11.61 13.30 13.96
N TYR A 234 -11.79 12.05 13.53
CA TYR A 234 -11.97 11.70 12.13
C TYR A 234 -13.27 10.93 11.94
N GLU A 235 -14.26 11.60 11.37
CA GLU A 235 -15.54 11.01 11.01
C GLU A 235 -15.63 10.92 9.48
N PRO A 236 -15.36 9.74 8.89
CA PRO A 236 -15.53 9.58 7.46
C PRO A 236 -17.03 9.61 7.14
N GLY A 237 -17.48 10.65 6.44
CA GLY A 237 -18.81 10.67 5.82
C GLY A 237 -18.88 9.70 4.64
N ASP A 238 -19.86 9.88 3.75
CA ASP A 238 -20.10 8.99 2.60
C ASP A 238 -18.93 8.94 1.58
N ALA A 239 -18.04 9.93 1.63
CA ALA A 239 -16.84 10.03 0.82
C ALA A 239 -15.60 10.13 1.73
N PRO A 240 -15.07 9.00 2.25
CA PRO A 240 -13.88 9.03 3.10
C PRO A 240 -12.71 9.70 2.35
N GLN A 241 -11.90 10.46 3.09
CA GLN A 241 -10.70 11.12 2.59
C GLN A 241 -9.58 10.99 3.62
N ILE A 242 -8.35 10.76 3.19
CA ILE A 242 -7.22 10.60 4.11
C ILE A 242 -6.62 11.96 4.45
N PRO A 243 -6.47 12.31 5.75
CA PRO A 243 -5.76 13.52 6.15
C PRO A 243 -4.25 13.42 5.89
N LEU A 244 -3.61 14.54 5.52
CA LEU A 244 -2.16 14.64 5.38
C LEU A 244 -1.43 14.35 6.68
N GLU A 245 -2.00 14.74 7.82
CA GLU A 245 -1.44 14.48 9.15
C GLU A 245 -1.36 12.97 9.45
N PHE A 246 -2.22 12.18 8.83
CA PHE A 246 -2.10 10.72 8.85
C PHE A 246 -1.06 10.24 7.83
N ALA A 247 -1.26 10.54 6.54
CA ALA A 247 -0.47 9.94 5.46
C ALA A 247 1.01 10.34 5.44
N ASP A 248 1.32 11.60 5.77
CA ASP A 248 2.65 12.17 5.64
C ASP A 248 3.32 12.51 6.98
N ALA A 249 2.64 12.23 8.10
CA ALA A 249 3.23 12.36 9.43
C ALA A 249 3.01 11.10 10.29
N ALA A 250 1.82 10.90 10.85
CA ALA A 250 1.62 9.87 11.88
C ALA A 250 1.86 8.44 11.38
N TYR A 251 1.53 8.14 10.12
CA TYR A 251 1.72 6.81 9.53
C TYR A 251 3.12 6.60 8.93
N ARG A 252 4.00 7.60 8.97
CA ARG A 252 5.42 7.52 8.59
C ARG A 252 6.28 7.09 9.79
N TYR A 253 5.87 6.01 10.45
CA TYR A 253 6.55 5.49 11.64
C TYR A 253 7.56 4.36 11.33
N GLY A 254 7.55 3.86 10.10
CA GLY A 254 8.43 2.79 9.62
C GLY A 254 9.62 3.28 8.80
#